data_AF-A0A7Y6A877-F1
#
_entry.id   AF-A0A7Y6A877-F1
#
_cell.length_a   1.000
_cell.length_b   1.000
_cell.length_c   1.000
_cell.angle_alpha   90.00
_cell.angle_beta   90.00
_cell.angle_gamma   90.00
#
_symmetry.space_group_name_H-M   'P 1'
#
loop_
_entity.id
_entity.type
_entity.pdbx_description
1 polymer ?
#
loop_
_entity_poly.entity_id
_entity_poly.type
_entity_poly.pdbx_seq_one_letter_code
_entity_poly.pdbx_strand_id
1 'polypeptide(L)'
;MPERGDPGGRRIRLGAPSRRLRTLLLTLAIIVVVGVAWVLFANFWADWLWYKSVGYGSVFTTKLWTRLGLFLVFGLLMAAAVGLNMYFAYRLRPAFRGMSMEQQSLDRYRSALAPFRVWILVGLSLIVGIIAGTSASDHWATWLQFVNGVSFGVKDPQFHKDVSFYAFDLPFYRFLVNFGFVAVVVGLIIAVLTHYLYGGLRVQSPGARATPAAQAHLSLLLGLFVLLKAIAYWLDRYSLAVHSGDFKEATEFTGLRYTDANAVLPAKTILFIVALICAVLFFVNVFRRTWALPIIGFGLMVLSAVLIGGLYPFIVERFQVKPNQQAKEAKYIDRNIEATRQAYNIADVQTEEYSGSIDLKPGLKDEASTAASVRLMDPNIVGPTFQQLQQLRQYYGFNTTLDVDRYVVDGATKDTVIALRELNPNGGQTRNWVNDHTKYTHGYGVVAAEGTKVAPEGRPEFMDKDITPNGSGTLGYYEPRIYFGEKTTEYSIVGAPQGTAPTEVDYPTTNDQSGQQVYTYTGDGGVPIGSTFNKLVFATKFAEGNILLSDS
;
A
#
# COMPACT_ATOMS: atom_id res chain seq x y z
N MET A 1 58.78 -24.14 46.40
CA MET A 1 57.95 -24.96 45.50
C MET A 1 56.49 -24.56 45.69
N PRO A 2 55.66 -24.50 44.63
CA PRO A 2 55.49 -23.31 43.80
C PRO A 2 54.03 -22.86 43.59
N GLU A 3 53.89 -21.73 42.88
CA GLU A 3 52.83 -21.27 41.98
C GLU A 3 51.44 -21.94 42.00
N ARG A 4 50.39 -21.10 41.99
CA ARG A 4 49.29 -21.24 41.02
C ARG A 4 48.85 -19.88 40.51
N GLY A 5 49.14 -19.64 39.23
CA GLY A 5 48.77 -18.45 38.48
C GLY A 5 47.27 -18.34 38.23
N ASP A 6 46.82 -17.10 38.10
CA ASP A 6 45.52 -16.73 37.54
C ASP A 6 45.76 -16.22 36.10
N PRO A 7 45.02 -16.69 35.07
CA PRO A 7 45.30 -16.33 33.69
C PRO A 7 44.88 -14.89 33.44
N GLY A 8 45.83 -14.04 33.11
CA GLY A 8 45.57 -12.71 32.60
C GLY A 8 44.61 -12.79 31.42
N GLY A 9 43.37 -12.36 31.64
CA GLY A 9 42.38 -12.14 30.59
C GLY A 9 42.97 -11.18 29.56
N ARG A 10 43.44 -11.74 28.45
CA ARG A 10 43.98 -11.03 27.30
C ARG A 10 42.89 -10.11 26.79
N ARG A 11 42.92 -8.82 27.18
CA ARG A 11 42.10 -7.79 26.56
C ARG A 11 42.50 -7.75 25.10
N ILE A 12 41.65 -8.29 24.22
CA ILE A 12 41.80 -8.13 22.77
C ILE A 12 41.64 -6.63 22.51
N ARG A 13 42.75 -5.89 22.53
CA ARG A 13 42.82 -4.55 21.98
C ARG A 13 42.77 -4.74 20.47
N LEU A 14 41.58 -4.59 19.88
CA LEU A 14 41.46 -4.28 18.46
C LEU A 14 42.31 -3.02 18.24
N GLY A 15 43.51 -3.19 17.72
CA GLY A 15 44.39 -2.07 17.38
C GLY A 15 43.67 -1.14 16.40
N ALA A 16 43.94 0.16 16.49
CA ALA A 16 43.40 1.11 15.51
C ALA A 16 43.70 0.60 14.10
N PRO A 17 42.71 0.58 13.19
CA PRO A 17 42.90 0.05 11.84
C PRO A 17 44.10 0.73 11.19
N SER A 18 44.97 -0.05 10.53
CA SER A 18 46.12 0.50 9.80
C SER A 18 45.67 1.60 8.84
N ARG A 19 46.51 2.61 8.55
CA ARG A 19 46.15 3.69 7.60
C ARG A 19 45.64 3.15 6.26
N ARG A 20 46.14 1.97 5.84
CA ARG A 20 45.68 1.22 4.66
C ARG A 20 44.28 0.63 4.85
N LEU A 21 43.97 0.01 5.99
CA LEU A 21 42.63 -0.49 6.27
C LEU A 21 41.59 0.64 6.37
N ARG A 22 41.95 1.78 6.99
CA ARG A 22 41.05 2.95 7.07
C ARG A 22 40.77 3.57 5.69
N THR A 23 41.78 3.64 4.83
CA THR A 23 41.60 4.14 3.45
C THR A 23 40.78 3.16 2.62
N LEU A 24 41.03 1.85 2.71
CA LEU A 24 40.22 0.81 2.05
C LEU A 24 38.75 0.81 2.51
N LEU A 25 38.51 0.94 3.82
CA LEU A 25 37.14 1.04 4.36
C LEU A 25 36.43 2.31 3.89
N LEU A 26 37.15 3.43 3.80
CA LEU A 26 36.59 4.69 3.32
C LEU A 26 36.30 4.64 1.82
N THR A 27 37.19 4.07 1.01
CA THR A 27 36.94 3.85 -0.43
C THR A 27 35.77 2.90 -0.65
N LEU A 28 35.69 1.81 0.13
CA LEU A 28 34.57 0.88 0.05
C LEU A 28 33.25 1.56 0.42
N ALA A 29 33.24 2.36 1.50
CA ALA A 29 32.05 3.11 1.91
C ALA A 29 31.60 4.10 0.82
N ILE A 30 32.53 4.82 0.19
CA ILE A 30 32.22 5.73 -0.93
C ILE A 30 31.64 4.95 -2.12
N ILE A 31 32.24 3.83 -2.50
CA ILE A 31 31.75 2.98 -3.60
C ILE A 31 30.33 2.50 -3.31
N VAL A 32 30.05 2.06 -2.08
CA VAL A 32 28.70 1.65 -1.67
C VAL A 32 27.72 2.81 -1.77
N VAL A 33 28.07 4.00 -1.27
CA VAL A 33 27.20 5.19 -1.34
C VAL A 33 26.92 5.59 -2.79
N VAL A 34 27.94 5.60 -3.64
CA VAL A 34 27.79 5.92 -5.06
C VAL A 34 26.95 4.86 -5.78
N GLY A 35 27.16 3.57 -5.48
CA GLY A 35 26.36 2.48 -6.04
C GLY A 35 24.89 2.58 -5.64
N VAL A 36 24.60 2.84 -4.37
CA VAL A 36 23.22 3.06 -3.90
C VAL A 36 22.61 4.29 -4.56
N ALA A 37 23.35 5.40 -4.65
CA ALA A 37 22.88 6.61 -5.31
C ALA A 37 22.58 6.37 -6.80
N TRP A 38 23.41 5.59 -7.49
CA TRP A 38 23.18 5.19 -8.88
C TRP A 38 21.92 4.34 -9.02
N VAL A 39 21.71 3.34 -8.17
CA VAL A 39 20.50 2.50 -8.20
C VAL A 39 19.24 3.34 -7.96
N LEU A 40 19.27 4.25 -6.98
CA LEU A 40 18.16 5.15 -6.72
C LEU A 40 17.89 6.08 -7.92
N PHE A 41 18.95 6.63 -8.52
CA PHE A 41 18.86 7.47 -9.70
C PHE A 41 18.31 6.70 -10.92
N ALA A 42 18.79 5.49 -11.17
CA ALA A 42 18.34 4.67 -12.28
C ALA A 42 16.84 4.33 -12.17
N ASN A 43 16.38 3.95 -10.97
CA ASN A 43 14.95 3.74 -10.71
C ASN A 43 14.14 5.02 -10.95
N PHE A 44 14.59 6.14 -10.39
CA PHE A 44 13.95 7.44 -10.59
C PHE A 44 13.85 7.84 -12.06
N TRP A 45 14.95 7.73 -12.80
CA TRP A 45 15.02 8.13 -14.21
C TRP A 45 14.14 7.24 -15.09
N ALA A 46 14.18 5.93 -14.88
CA ALA A 46 13.37 4.99 -15.63
C ALA A 46 11.87 5.17 -15.34
N ASP A 47 11.48 5.39 -14.09
CA ASP A 47 10.08 5.69 -13.74
C ASP A 47 9.64 7.01 -14.38
N TRP A 48 10.46 8.05 -14.31
CA TRP A 48 10.16 9.33 -14.94
C TRP A 48 9.97 9.20 -16.46
N LEU A 49 10.85 8.45 -17.14
CA LEU A 49 10.71 8.16 -18.57
C LEU A 49 9.42 7.39 -18.87
N TRP A 50 9.04 6.42 -18.03
CA TRP A 50 7.78 5.68 -18.19
C TRP A 50 6.56 6.58 -18.01
N TYR A 51 6.50 7.41 -16.97
CA TYR A 51 5.39 8.38 -16.83
C TYR A 51 5.33 9.36 -18.00
N LYS A 52 6.49 9.75 -18.54
CA LYS A 52 6.54 10.64 -19.71
C LYS A 52 6.01 9.95 -20.98
N SER A 53 6.30 8.66 -21.19
CA SER A 53 5.85 7.96 -22.39
C SER A 53 4.33 7.79 -22.46
N VAL A 54 3.66 7.70 -21.31
CA VAL A 54 2.18 7.66 -21.23
C VAL A 54 1.54 9.05 -21.10
N GLY A 55 2.30 10.13 -21.21
CA GLY A 55 1.79 11.52 -21.12
C GLY A 55 1.50 12.02 -19.69
N TYR A 56 1.82 11.24 -18.66
CA TYR A 56 1.55 11.55 -17.24
C TYR A 56 2.78 12.04 -16.47
N GLY A 57 3.74 12.69 -17.15
CA GLY A 57 4.95 13.24 -16.52
C GLY A 57 4.66 14.23 -15.37
N SER A 58 3.59 15.02 -15.47
CA SER A 58 3.14 15.95 -14.43
C SER A 58 2.67 15.23 -13.15
N VAL A 59 2.08 14.03 -13.29
CA VAL A 59 1.66 13.19 -12.16
C VAL A 59 2.88 12.73 -11.38
N PHE A 60 3.93 12.30 -12.09
CA PHE A 60 5.19 11.89 -11.45
C PHE A 60 5.83 13.04 -10.69
N THR A 61 5.95 14.23 -11.29
CA THR A 61 6.55 15.38 -10.59
C THR A 61 5.72 15.82 -9.39
N THR A 62 4.38 15.81 -9.50
CA THR A 62 3.49 16.15 -8.39
C THR A 62 3.64 15.16 -7.24
N LYS A 63 3.64 13.85 -7.56
CA LYS A 63 3.91 12.77 -6.59
C LYS A 63 5.28 12.95 -5.93
N LEU A 64 6.33 13.21 -6.70
CA LEU A 64 7.70 13.37 -6.21
C LEU A 64 7.81 14.55 -5.24
N TRP A 65 7.37 15.75 -5.66
CA TRP A 65 7.47 16.95 -4.83
C TRP A 65 6.61 16.83 -3.56
N THR A 66 5.45 16.17 -3.65
CA THR A 66 4.62 15.89 -2.49
C THR A 66 5.33 14.94 -1.52
N ARG A 67 5.88 13.82 -2.02
CA ARG A 67 6.65 12.86 -1.21
C ARG A 67 7.84 13.52 -0.54
N LEU A 68 8.59 14.33 -1.28
CA LEU A 68 9.74 15.07 -0.75
C LEU A 68 9.30 16.11 0.30
N GLY A 69 8.22 16.84 0.04
CA GLY A 69 7.65 17.80 0.99
C GLY A 69 7.23 17.15 2.29
N LEU A 70 6.49 16.03 2.23
CA LEU A 70 6.11 15.26 3.41
C LEU A 70 7.31 14.66 4.14
N PHE A 71 8.29 14.12 3.41
CA PHE A 71 9.54 13.61 3.97
C PHE A 71 10.26 14.69 4.78
N LEU A 72 10.45 15.88 4.19
CA LEU A 72 11.16 16.97 4.85
C LEU A 72 10.37 17.51 6.04
N VAL A 73 9.08 17.80 5.88
CA VAL A 73 8.26 18.38 6.96
C VAL A 73 8.15 17.43 8.14
N PHE A 74 7.67 16.20 7.92
CA PHE A 74 7.46 15.25 9.02
C PHE A 74 8.77 14.67 9.55
N GLY A 75 9.79 14.53 8.71
CA GLY A 75 11.13 14.14 9.16
C GLY A 75 11.77 15.19 10.06
N LEU A 76 11.69 16.47 9.70
CA LEU A 76 12.17 17.58 10.54
C LEU A 76 11.35 17.72 11.82
N LEU A 77 10.02 17.59 11.74
CA LEU A 77 9.16 17.61 12.94
C LEU A 77 9.51 16.49 13.91
N MET A 78 9.73 15.27 13.41
CA MET A 78 10.13 14.13 14.24
C MET A 78 11.54 14.33 14.82
N ALA A 79 12.51 14.75 14.00
CA ALA A 79 13.86 15.02 14.46
C ALA A 79 13.88 16.12 15.53
N ALA A 80 13.09 17.18 15.36
CA ALA A 80 12.92 18.24 16.35
C ALA A 80 12.25 17.71 17.62
N ALA A 81 11.17 16.95 17.52
CA ALA A 81 10.46 16.39 18.66
C ALA A 81 11.38 15.49 19.50
N VAL A 82 12.11 14.57 18.86
CA VAL A 82 13.05 13.67 19.52
C VAL A 82 14.27 14.41 20.06
N GLY A 83 14.86 15.31 19.27
CA GLY A 83 16.05 16.06 19.64
C GLY A 83 15.81 17.01 20.82
N LEU A 84 14.70 17.76 20.80
CA LEU A 84 14.29 18.61 21.91
C LEU A 84 13.99 17.79 23.15
N ASN A 85 13.24 16.70 23.01
CA ASN A 85 12.92 15.82 24.12
C ASN A 85 14.18 15.21 24.77
N MET A 86 15.15 14.75 23.97
CA MET A 86 16.42 14.23 24.49
C MET A 86 17.29 15.33 25.12
N TYR A 87 17.29 16.54 24.54
CA TYR A 87 17.95 17.71 25.10
C TYR A 87 17.39 18.06 26.48
N PHE A 88 16.06 18.12 26.63
CA PHE A 88 15.42 18.38 27.92
C PHE A 88 15.67 17.26 28.93
N ALA A 89 15.60 16.00 28.52
CA ALA A 89 15.93 14.86 29.38
C ALA A 89 17.35 14.97 29.94
N TYR A 90 18.33 15.35 29.12
CA TYR A 90 19.71 15.57 29.56
C TYR A 90 19.86 16.80 30.46
N ARG A 91 19.22 17.91 30.13
CA ARG A 91 19.30 19.16 30.90
C ARG A 91 18.71 19.02 32.30
N LEU A 92 17.68 18.18 32.44
CA LEU A 92 16.98 17.90 33.71
C LEU A 92 17.69 16.82 34.57
N ARG A 93 18.93 16.46 34.24
CA ARG A 93 19.73 15.52 35.05
C ARG A 93 20.02 16.05 36.46
N PRO A 94 20.06 15.19 37.50
CA PRO A 94 20.43 15.62 38.83
C PRO A 94 21.90 16.06 38.92
N ALA A 95 22.16 17.16 39.65
CA ALA A 95 23.51 17.68 39.88
C ALA A 95 24.36 16.77 40.81
N PHE A 96 23.71 16.16 41.82
CA PHE A 96 24.34 15.23 42.75
C PHE A 96 23.86 13.78 42.49
N ARG A 97 24.83 12.89 42.24
CA ARG A 97 24.60 11.47 41.91
C ARG A 97 24.72 10.62 43.18
N GLY A 98 23.88 9.60 43.31
CA GLY A 98 23.93 8.68 44.45
C GLY A 98 24.99 7.61 44.21
N MET A 99 25.85 7.31 45.19
CA MET A 99 26.83 6.24 45.05
C MET A 99 26.15 4.86 45.16
N SER A 100 25.52 4.38 44.08
CA SER A 100 25.00 3.00 43.96
C SER A 100 25.81 2.17 42.97
N MET A 101 25.87 0.85 43.17
CA MET A 101 26.58 -0.09 42.28
C MET A 101 26.08 -0.03 40.83
N GLU A 102 24.77 0.16 40.64
CA GLU A 102 24.14 0.40 39.32
C GLU A 102 24.64 1.70 38.66
N GLN A 103 24.86 2.76 39.44
CA GLN A 103 25.38 4.02 38.90
C GLN A 103 26.87 3.95 38.52
N GLN A 104 27.65 3.09 39.19
CA GLN A 104 29.06 2.86 38.87
C GLN A 104 29.25 2.07 37.58
N SER A 105 28.38 1.10 37.27
CA SER A 105 28.43 0.39 35.98
C SER A 105 28.06 1.32 34.82
N LEU A 106 27.07 2.20 35.02
CA LEU A 106 26.64 3.21 34.04
C LEU A 106 27.67 4.33 33.84
N ASP A 107 28.54 4.63 34.82
CA ASP A 107 29.59 5.64 34.68
C ASP A 107 30.60 5.30 33.56
N ARG A 108 30.85 4.01 33.32
CA ARG A 108 31.69 3.54 32.18
C ARG A 108 31.05 3.84 30.83
N TYR A 109 29.73 3.65 30.70
CA TYR A 109 29.01 3.98 29.47
C TYR A 109 28.91 5.49 29.27
N ARG A 110 28.66 6.26 30.34
CA ARG A 110 28.62 7.74 30.28
C ARG A 110 29.94 8.34 29.85
N SER A 111 31.06 7.88 30.39
CA SER A 111 32.40 8.41 30.05
C SER A 111 32.77 8.12 28.60
N ALA A 112 32.35 6.97 28.05
CA ALA A 112 32.48 6.65 26.63
C ALA A 112 31.60 7.54 25.72
N LEU A 113 30.39 7.89 26.16
CA LEU A 113 29.42 8.69 25.40
C LEU A 113 29.64 10.21 25.52
N ALA A 114 30.27 10.67 26.61
CA ALA A 114 30.50 12.07 26.92
C ALA A 114 31.15 12.90 25.77
N PRO A 115 32.20 12.44 25.07
CA PRO A 115 32.81 13.19 23.97
C PRO A 115 31.92 13.27 22.73
N PHE A 116 31.04 12.28 22.50
CA PHE A 116 30.20 12.19 21.31
C PHE A 116 28.74 12.62 21.53
N ARG A 117 28.40 13.14 22.72
CA ARG A 117 26.99 13.39 23.12
C ARG A 117 26.19 14.24 22.13
N VAL A 118 26.78 15.30 21.57
CA VAL A 118 26.09 16.18 20.62
C VAL A 118 25.90 15.46 19.28
N TRP A 119 26.92 14.71 18.84
CA TRP A 119 26.84 13.88 17.63
C TRP A 119 25.84 12.74 17.75
N ILE A 120 25.72 12.12 18.93
CA ILE A 120 24.71 11.11 19.21
C ILE A 120 23.33 11.75 19.21
N LEU A 121 23.17 12.96 19.76
CA LEU A 121 21.90 13.68 19.72
C LEU A 121 21.47 14.00 18.31
N VAL A 122 22.34 14.64 17.54
CA VAL A 122 22.07 14.99 16.15
C VAL A 122 21.85 13.72 15.33
N GLY A 123 22.72 12.72 15.46
CA GLY A 123 22.66 11.46 14.73
C GLY A 123 21.39 10.66 15.00
N LEU A 124 21.03 10.44 16.27
CA LEU A 124 19.80 9.71 16.63
C LEU A 124 18.55 10.47 16.17
N SER A 125 18.52 11.80 16.36
CA SER A 125 17.38 12.61 15.93
C SER A 125 17.21 12.61 14.41
N LEU A 126 18.31 12.69 13.66
CA LEU A 126 18.29 12.57 12.20
C LEU A 126 17.87 11.18 11.73
N ILE A 127 18.39 10.11 12.34
CA ILE A 127 18.02 8.74 11.96
C ILE A 127 16.52 8.52 12.16
N VAL A 128 15.99 8.87 13.35
CA VAL A 128 14.56 8.75 13.63
C VAL A 128 13.73 9.67 12.73
N GLY A 129 14.22 10.88 12.47
CA GLY A 129 13.62 11.82 11.53
C GLY A 129 13.54 11.28 10.10
N ILE A 130 14.62 10.67 9.58
CA ILE A 130 14.65 10.07 8.25
C ILE A 130 13.65 8.92 8.17
N ILE A 131 13.59 8.04 9.19
CA ILE A 131 12.64 6.92 9.21
C ILE A 131 11.19 7.45 9.19
N ALA A 132 10.88 8.44 10.03
CA ALA A 132 9.56 9.03 10.08
C ALA A 132 9.20 9.81 8.81
N GLY A 133 10.16 10.54 8.23
CA GLY A 133 9.99 11.22 6.95
C GLY A 133 9.69 10.25 5.81
N THR A 134 10.43 9.13 5.73
CA THR A 134 10.19 8.10 4.71
C THR A 134 8.77 7.53 4.87
N SER A 135 8.39 7.16 6.10
CA SER A 135 7.04 6.67 6.38
C SER A 135 5.94 7.71 6.05
N ALA A 136 6.16 8.99 6.35
CA ALA A 136 5.22 10.06 6.02
C ALA A 136 5.09 10.27 4.50
N SER A 137 6.18 10.06 3.74
CA SER A 137 6.18 10.21 2.29
C SER A 137 5.27 9.20 1.59
N ASP A 138 5.05 8.02 2.18
CA ASP A 138 4.13 7.00 1.64
C ASP A 138 2.66 7.46 1.68
N HIS A 139 2.32 8.41 2.56
CA HIS A 139 0.99 9.01 2.67
C HIS A 139 0.74 10.19 1.71
N TRP A 140 1.55 10.34 0.66
CA TRP A 140 1.38 11.38 -0.37
C TRP A 140 -0.01 11.40 -1.00
N ALA A 141 -0.63 10.25 -1.24
CA ALA A 141 -1.97 10.16 -1.82
C ALA A 141 -3.03 10.71 -0.85
N THR A 142 -2.95 10.36 0.43
CA THR A 142 -3.83 10.89 1.49
C THR A 142 -3.71 12.40 1.62
N TRP A 143 -2.48 12.94 1.56
CA TRP A 143 -2.28 14.40 1.55
C TRP A 143 -2.87 15.09 0.32
N LEU A 144 -2.65 14.55 -0.87
CA LEU A 144 -3.22 15.13 -2.10
C LEU A 144 -4.75 15.05 -2.12
N GLN A 145 -5.32 13.96 -1.62
CA GLN A 145 -6.77 13.81 -1.45
C GLN A 145 -7.32 14.83 -0.44
N PHE A 146 -6.62 15.07 0.67
CA PHE A 146 -7.00 16.09 1.64
C PHE A 146 -6.96 17.51 1.06
N VAL A 147 -5.87 17.89 0.39
CA VAL A 147 -5.68 19.25 -0.14
C VAL A 147 -6.58 19.54 -1.35
N ASN A 148 -6.81 18.53 -2.19
CA ASN A 148 -7.61 18.67 -3.41
C ASN A 148 -9.01 18.06 -3.27
N GLY A 149 -9.44 17.78 -2.04
CA GLY A 149 -10.74 17.18 -1.76
C GLY A 149 -11.88 18.09 -2.19
N VAL A 150 -12.91 17.49 -2.82
CA VAL A 150 -14.14 18.18 -3.23
C VAL A 150 -15.34 17.61 -2.47
N SER A 151 -16.35 18.42 -2.24
CA SER A 151 -17.62 17.97 -1.65
C SER A 151 -18.35 17.05 -2.63
N PHE A 152 -18.90 15.94 -2.12
CA PHE A 152 -19.77 15.06 -2.89
C PHE A 152 -21.22 15.57 -2.93
N GLY A 153 -21.57 16.53 -2.06
CA GLY A 153 -22.91 17.09 -1.96
C GLY A 153 -23.89 16.22 -1.17
N VAL A 154 -23.47 15.02 -0.78
CA VAL A 154 -24.26 14.06 0.00
C VAL A 154 -23.77 14.07 1.44
N LYS A 155 -24.70 14.23 2.39
CA LYS A 155 -24.39 14.24 3.83
C LYS A 155 -24.76 12.91 4.48
N ASP A 156 -23.91 12.48 5.41
CA ASP A 156 -24.16 11.27 6.16
C ASP A 156 -25.36 11.45 7.12
N PRO A 157 -26.26 10.46 7.27
CA PRO A 157 -27.45 10.57 8.11
C PRO A 157 -27.20 10.64 9.63
N GLN A 158 -25.98 10.43 10.11
CA GLN A 158 -25.67 10.28 11.52
C GLN A 158 -24.92 11.49 12.12
N PHE A 159 -23.90 11.98 11.43
CA PHE A 159 -23.04 13.10 11.83
C PHE A 159 -23.26 14.34 10.97
N HIS A 160 -24.07 14.25 9.91
CA HIS A 160 -24.40 15.34 8.99
C HIS A 160 -23.18 15.99 8.34
N LYS A 161 -22.10 15.22 8.16
CA LYS A 161 -20.89 15.56 7.43
C LYS A 161 -21.01 15.10 5.99
N ASP A 162 -20.41 15.86 5.09
CA ASP A 162 -20.30 15.44 3.69
C ASP A 162 -19.50 14.14 3.60
N VAL A 163 -19.82 13.26 2.66
CA VAL A 163 -19.03 12.05 2.38
C VAL A 163 -17.54 12.38 2.13
N SER A 164 -17.23 13.57 1.63
CA SER A 164 -15.87 14.06 1.41
C SER A 164 -15.03 14.10 2.68
N PHE A 165 -15.65 14.36 3.83
CA PHE A 165 -14.96 14.34 5.11
C PHE A 165 -14.40 12.95 5.43
N TYR A 166 -15.17 11.91 5.09
CA TYR A 166 -14.77 10.52 5.35
C TYR A 166 -13.76 10.00 4.34
N ALA A 167 -13.89 10.41 3.07
CA ALA A 167 -13.00 10.00 2.00
C ALA A 167 -11.63 10.71 2.04
N PHE A 168 -11.60 12.01 2.39
CA PHE A 168 -10.42 12.86 2.22
C PHE A 168 -9.85 13.40 3.54
N ASP A 169 -10.68 13.97 4.41
CA ASP A 169 -10.20 14.67 5.62
C ASP A 169 -9.81 13.72 6.76
N LEU A 170 -10.70 12.80 7.08
CA LEU A 170 -10.57 11.88 8.21
C LEU A 170 -9.31 11.00 8.13
N PRO A 171 -8.93 10.43 6.97
CA PRO A 171 -7.66 9.69 6.84
C PRO A 171 -6.43 10.56 7.16
N PHE A 172 -6.42 11.83 6.75
CA PHE A 172 -5.31 12.74 7.03
C PHE A 172 -5.24 13.13 8.51
N TYR A 173 -6.38 13.45 9.15
CA TYR A 173 -6.40 13.71 10.60
C TYR A 173 -5.94 12.51 11.42
N ARG A 174 -6.32 11.29 11.00
CA ARG A 174 -5.82 10.05 11.62
C ARG A 174 -4.32 9.89 11.45
N PHE A 175 -3.78 10.17 10.27
CA PHE A 175 -2.34 10.16 10.02
C PHE A 175 -1.60 11.11 10.98
N LEU A 176 -2.08 12.36 11.16
CA LEU A 176 -1.48 13.32 12.09
C LEU A 176 -1.48 12.83 13.54
N VAL A 177 -2.59 12.26 14.00
CA VAL A 177 -2.70 11.71 15.37
C VAL A 177 -1.77 10.51 15.55
N ASN A 178 -1.71 9.61 14.56
CA ASN A 178 -0.81 8.45 14.60
C ASN A 178 0.66 8.88 14.59
N PHE A 179 1.03 9.86 13.76
CA PHE A 179 2.37 10.46 13.78
C PHE A 179 2.70 11.05 15.15
N GLY A 180 1.77 11.79 15.76
CA GLY A 180 1.90 12.31 17.12
C GLY A 180 2.13 11.20 18.15
N PHE A 181 1.38 10.10 18.08
CA PHE A 181 1.59 8.96 18.97
C PHE A 181 2.99 8.36 18.84
N VAL A 182 3.45 8.13 17.62
CA VAL A 182 4.80 7.61 17.37
C VAL A 182 5.85 8.56 17.93
N ALA A 183 5.71 9.87 17.68
CA ALA A 183 6.64 10.88 18.19
C ALA A 183 6.71 10.88 19.72
N VAL A 184 5.56 10.78 20.39
CA VAL A 184 5.49 10.75 21.87
C VAL A 184 6.02 9.43 22.43
N VAL A 185 5.71 8.28 21.83
CA VAL A 185 6.18 6.97 22.30
C VAL A 185 7.69 6.85 22.14
N VAL A 186 8.22 7.17 20.95
CA VAL A 186 9.66 7.18 20.70
C VAL A 186 10.35 8.20 21.62
N GLY A 187 9.76 9.38 21.78
CA GLY A 187 10.20 10.38 22.75
C GLY A 187 10.22 9.84 24.18
N LEU A 188 9.17 9.15 24.63
CA LEU A 188 9.08 8.58 25.97
C LEU A 188 10.15 7.52 26.19
N ILE A 189 10.37 6.62 25.23
CA ILE A 189 11.45 5.60 25.30
C ILE A 189 12.81 6.29 25.43
N ILE A 190 13.10 7.27 24.57
CA ILE A 190 14.37 8.00 24.61
C ILE A 190 14.53 8.79 25.93
N ALA A 191 13.46 9.41 26.43
CA ALA A 191 13.47 10.14 27.69
C ALA A 191 13.70 9.20 28.89
N VAL A 192 13.07 8.03 28.92
CA VAL A 192 13.30 7.00 29.95
C VAL A 192 14.73 6.51 29.90
N LEU A 193 15.25 6.15 28.72
CA LEU A 193 16.63 5.71 28.55
C LEU A 193 17.64 6.79 28.98
N THR A 194 17.38 8.05 28.63
CA THR A 194 18.24 9.18 29.01
C THR A 194 18.21 9.42 30.51
N HIS A 195 17.02 9.43 31.14
CA HIS A 195 16.90 9.60 32.58
C HIS A 195 17.48 8.41 33.36
N TYR A 196 17.35 7.18 32.85
CA TYR A 196 18.00 6.01 33.45
C TYR A 196 19.53 6.10 33.32
N LEU A 197 20.02 6.38 32.10
CA LEU A 197 21.45 6.51 31.84
C LEU A 197 22.08 7.63 32.67
N TYR A 198 21.43 8.79 32.88
CA TYR A 198 22.00 9.91 33.66
C TYR A 198 21.56 9.97 35.13
N GLY A 199 20.89 8.93 35.64
CA GLY A 199 20.59 8.76 37.08
C GLY A 199 19.36 9.54 37.59
N GLY A 200 18.52 10.04 36.67
CA GLY A 200 17.19 10.60 36.94
C GLY A 200 16.13 9.53 37.29
N LEU A 201 16.28 8.31 36.80
CA LEU A 201 15.53 7.11 37.21
C LEU A 201 16.45 6.12 37.92
N ARG A 202 16.01 5.56 39.04
CA ARG A 202 16.75 4.59 39.85
C ARG A 202 15.85 3.40 40.18
N VAL A 203 16.22 2.21 39.74
CA VAL A 203 15.37 1.01 39.90
C VAL A 203 15.63 0.31 41.24
N GLN A 204 16.87 0.35 41.75
CA GLN A 204 17.30 -0.45 42.90
C GLN A 204 17.68 0.34 44.17
N SER A 205 17.46 1.67 44.23
CA SER A 205 17.83 2.49 45.39
C SER A 205 16.70 2.56 46.43
N PRO A 206 16.98 2.40 47.74
CA PRO A 206 16.05 2.79 48.80
C PRO A 206 15.72 4.28 48.70
N GLY A 207 14.44 4.64 48.75
CA GLY A 207 13.95 6.02 48.62
C GLY A 207 13.23 6.32 47.28
N ALA A 208 13.21 7.59 46.87
CA ALA A 208 12.51 8.03 45.67
C ALA A 208 13.15 7.45 44.39
N ARG A 209 12.38 6.61 43.66
CA ARG A 209 12.80 5.91 42.44
C ARG A 209 13.02 6.84 41.23
N ALA A 210 12.64 8.10 41.31
CA ALA A 210 12.85 9.10 40.28
C ALA A 210 13.08 10.50 40.86
N THR A 211 13.87 11.32 40.16
CA THR A 211 14.03 12.73 40.53
C THR A 211 12.76 13.51 40.18
N PRO A 212 12.43 14.61 40.90
CA PRO A 212 11.25 15.41 40.61
C PRO A 212 11.24 15.97 39.18
N ALA A 213 12.41 16.29 38.62
CA ALA A 213 12.56 16.77 37.26
C ALA A 213 12.30 15.67 36.21
N ALA A 214 12.81 14.46 36.44
CA ALA A 214 12.53 13.30 35.57
C ALA A 214 11.05 12.93 35.61
N GLN A 215 10.44 12.95 36.79
CA GLN A 215 9.03 12.68 36.98
C GLN A 215 8.13 13.72 36.29
N ALA A 216 8.47 15.01 36.39
CA ALA A 216 7.76 16.08 35.68
C ALA A 216 7.84 15.90 34.16
N HIS A 217 9.03 15.59 33.63
CA HIS A 217 9.23 15.36 32.19
C HIS A 217 8.43 14.15 31.67
N LEU A 218 8.50 13.02 32.37
CA LEU A 218 7.76 11.81 31.98
C LEU A 218 6.24 12.01 32.13
N SER A 219 5.80 12.75 33.14
CA SER A 219 4.37 13.09 33.30
C SER A 219 3.87 13.98 32.16
N LEU A 220 4.69 14.91 31.65
CA LEU A 220 4.34 15.73 30.49
C LEU A 220 4.16 14.87 29.23
N LEU A 221 5.10 13.95 28.96
CA LEU A 221 5.00 13.03 27.80
C LEU A 221 3.81 12.09 27.90
N LEU A 222 3.55 11.53 29.09
CA LEU A 222 2.36 10.70 29.34
C LEU A 222 1.07 11.50 29.20
N GLY A 223 1.04 12.74 29.70
CA GLY A 223 -0.08 13.66 29.52
C GLY A 223 -0.36 13.94 28.04
N LEU A 224 0.69 14.19 27.25
CA LEU A 224 0.57 14.39 25.80
C LEU A 224 0.09 13.11 25.09
N PHE A 225 0.56 11.93 25.48
CA PHE A 225 0.08 10.65 24.97
C PHE A 225 -1.43 10.47 25.24
N VAL A 226 -1.87 10.75 26.46
CA VAL A 226 -3.29 10.63 26.85
C VAL A 226 -4.14 11.70 26.14
N LEU A 227 -3.61 12.91 25.94
CA LEU A 227 -4.27 13.95 25.15
C LEU A 227 -4.48 13.54 23.69
N LEU A 228 -3.44 12.98 23.06
CA LEU A 228 -3.56 12.39 21.71
C LEU A 228 -4.59 11.26 21.69
N LYS A 229 -4.68 10.46 22.76
CA LYS A 229 -5.71 9.42 22.89
C LYS A 229 -7.12 9.97 23.03
N ALA A 230 -7.30 11.11 23.70
CA ALA A 230 -8.56 11.83 23.69
C ALA A 230 -8.94 12.24 22.26
N ILE A 231 -8.05 12.91 21.53
CA ILE A 231 -8.29 13.31 20.13
C ILE A 231 -8.61 12.08 19.26
N ALA A 232 -7.88 10.98 19.45
CA ALA A 232 -8.16 9.72 18.76
C ALA A 232 -9.56 9.17 19.05
N TYR A 233 -10.02 9.19 20.31
CA TYR A 233 -11.39 8.78 20.64
C TYR A 233 -12.45 9.67 19.98
N TRP A 234 -12.16 10.97 19.84
CA TRP A 234 -13.05 11.87 19.12
C TRP A 234 -13.14 11.52 17.63
N LEU A 235 -11.99 11.26 16.98
CA LEU A 235 -11.94 10.84 15.57
C LEU A 235 -12.52 9.43 15.35
N ASP A 236 -12.33 8.51 16.30
CA ASP A 236 -12.89 7.16 16.27
C ASP A 236 -14.41 7.16 16.08
N ARG A 237 -15.12 8.15 16.65
CA ARG A 237 -16.58 8.27 16.48
C ARG A 237 -16.98 8.36 15.02
N TYR A 238 -16.29 9.18 14.23
CA TYR A 238 -16.58 9.32 12.81
C TYR A 238 -16.16 8.09 12.03
N SER A 239 -15.08 7.42 12.44
CA SER A 239 -14.60 6.24 11.71
C SER A 239 -15.52 5.03 11.79
N LEU A 240 -16.43 5.00 12.77
CA LEU A 240 -17.50 4.00 12.82
C LEU A 240 -18.38 4.04 11.56
N ALA A 241 -18.45 5.17 10.84
CA ALA A 241 -19.22 5.28 9.61
C ALA A 241 -18.58 4.60 8.40
N VAL A 242 -17.27 4.37 8.43
CA VAL A 242 -16.49 3.79 7.33
C VAL A 242 -15.78 2.50 7.73
N HIS A 243 -16.10 1.96 8.91
CA HIS A 243 -15.56 0.70 9.38
C HIS A 243 -16.38 -0.46 8.80
N SER A 244 -15.71 -1.47 8.25
CA SER A 244 -16.30 -2.76 7.96
C SER A 244 -16.36 -3.57 9.25
N GLY A 245 -17.52 -4.16 9.56
CA GLY A 245 -17.70 -5.01 10.72
C GLY A 245 -18.01 -6.45 10.33
N ASP A 246 -17.54 -7.41 11.12
CA ASP A 246 -17.91 -8.83 10.96
C ASP A 246 -19.41 -9.02 11.26
N PHE A 247 -20.19 -9.42 10.27
CA PHE A 247 -21.48 -10.05 10.48
C PHE A 247 -21.25 -11.56 10.30
N LYS A 248 -21.62 -12.39 11.27
CA LYS A 248 -21.35 -13.83 11.20
C LYS A 248 -22.15 -14.57 10.11
N GLU A 249 -23.10 -13.92 9.46
CA GLU A 249 -23.98 -14.53 8.44
C GLU A 249 -24.10 -13.71 7.13
N ALA A 250 -23.43 -12.57 7.03
CA ALA A 250 -23.41 -11.72 5.84
C ALA A 250 -21.98 -11.21 5.71
N THR A 251 -21.37 -11.42 4.56
CA THR A 251 -20.08 -10.82 4.21
C THR A 251 -20.06 -9.33 4.60
N GLU A 252 -18.93 -8.90 5.16
CA GLU A 252 -18.60 -7.56 5.66
C GLU A 252 -19.44 -6.41 5.05
N PHE A 253 -20.45 -5.91 5.77
CA PHE A 253 -21.10 -4.64 5.40
C PHE A 253 -20.45 -3.48 6.13
N THR A 254 -20.18 -2.39 5.40
CA THR A 254 -19.54 -1.17 5.89
C THR A 254 -20.58 -0.16 6.37
N GLY A 255 -20.43 0.34 7.60
CA GLY A 255 -21.31 1.38 8.15
C GLY A 255 -21.71 1.16 9.61
N LEU A 256 -22.35 2.17 10.22
CA LEU A 256 -22.77 2.09 11.62
C LEU A 256 -23.83 1.02 11.84
N ARG A 257 -23.67 0.24 12.91
CA ARG A 257 -24.70 -0.65 13.45
C ARG A 257 -25.47 0.01 14.59
N TYR A 258 -26.55 -0.64 15.03
CA TYR A 258 -27.29 -0.20 16.21
C TYR A 258 -26.38 -0.11 17.44
N THR A 259 -25.55 -1.14 17.70
CA THR A 259 -24.59 -1.12 18.81
C THR A 259 -23.57 -0.01 18.65
N ASP A 260 -23.10 0.26 17.43
CA ASP A 260 -22.10 1.30 17.20
C ASP A 260 -22.66 2.70 17.50
N ALA A 261 -23.86 2.98 17.00
CA ALA A 261 -24.50 4.28 17.19
C ALA A 261 -24.99 4.50 18.64
N ASN A 262 -25.52 3.46 19.29
CA ASN A 262 -26.17 3.61 20.60
C ASN A 262 -25.30 3.18 21.80
N ALA A 263 -24.24 2.41 21.59
CA ALA A 263 -23.35 1.97 22.66
C ALA A 263 -21.90 2.45 22.46
N VAL A 264 -21.31 2.17 21.31
CA VAL A 264 -19.89 2.50 21.04
C VAL A 264 -19.68 4.01 20.95
N LEU A 265 -20.55 4.74 20.26
CA LEU A 265 -20.44 6.20 20.09
C LEU A 265 -20.56 6.95 21.44
N PRO A 266 -21.55 6.66 22.32
CA PRO A 266 -21.56 7.18 23.69
C PRO A 266 -20.32 6.77 24.48
N ALA A 267 -19.90 5.51 24.40
CA ALA A 267 -18.70 5.02 25.09
C ALA A 267 -17.43 5.81 24.68
N LYS A 268 -17.21 6.03 23.38
CA LYS A 268 -16.11 6.85 22.86
C LYS A 268 -16.18 8.30 23.35
N THR A 269 -17.38 8.86 23.48
CA THR A 269 -17.59 10.22 24.01
C THR A 269 -17.22 10.30 25.49
N ILE A 270 -17.62 9.32 26.29
CA ILE A 270 -17.24 9.26 27.71
C ILE A 270 -15.74 9.05 27.85
N LEU A 271 -15.15 8.13 27.07
CA LEU A 271 -13.72 7.87 27.06
C LEU A 271 -12.89 9.10 26.65
N PHE A 272 -13.40 9.91 25.72
CA PHE A 272 -12.80 11.21 25.38
C PHE A 272 -12.73 12.13 26.60
N ILE A 273 -13.84 12.29 27.34
CA ILE A 273 -13.89 13.14 28.54
C ILE A 273 -12.97 12.60 29.63
N VAL A 274 -13.01 11.29 29.89
CA VAL A 274 -12.12 10.64 30.87
C VAL A 274 -10.65 10.83 30.50
N ALA A 275 -10.30 10.64 29.22
CA ALA A 275 -8.93 10.86 28.75
C ALA A 275 -8.51 12.33 28.92
N LEU A 276 -9.38 13.30 28.67
CA LEU A 276 -9.10 14.72 28.90
C LEU A 276 -8.81 14.99 30.39
N ILE A 277 -9.63 14.45 31.30
CA ILE A 277 -9.42 14.57 32.75
C ILE A 277 -8.07 13.94 33.13
N CYS A 278 -7.78 12.73 32.64
CA CYS A 278 -6.51 12.08 32.91
C CYS A 278 -5.32 12.90 32.39
N ALA A 279 -5.39 13.44 31.17
CA ALA A 279 -4.35 14.32 30.61
C ALA A 279 -4.09 15.54 31.51
N VAL A 280 -5.15 16.19 32.00
CA VAL A 280 -5.04 17.30 32.97
C VAL A 280 -4.37 16.85 34.26
N LEU A 281 -4.72 15.69 34.82
CA LEU A 281 -4.06 15.15 36.02
C LEU A 281 -2.57 14.91 35.81
N PHE A 282 -2.16 14.41 34.64
CA PHE A 282 -0.74 14.26 34.27
C PHE A 282 -0.02 15.61 34.18
N PHE A 283 -0.66 16.64 33.61
CA PHE A 283 -0.08 17.99 33.54
C PHE A 283 -0.01 18.68 34.90
N VAL A 284 -1.03 18.52 35.75
CA VAL A 284 -1.00 19.04 37.14
C VAL A 284 0.13 18.38 37.95
N ASN A 285 0.43 17.11 37.66
CA ASN A 285 1.51 16.41 38.33
C ASN A 285 2.91 17.00 38.04
N VAL A 286 3.09 17.71 36.92
CA VAL A 286 4.34 18.45 36.63
C VAL A 286 4.68 19.42 37.77
N PHE A 287 3.66 19.98 38.45
CA PHE A 287 3.83 20.88 39.58
C PHE A 287 3.81 20.17 40.93
N ARG A 288 2.88 19.21 41.13
CA ARG A 288 2.68 18.50 42.41
C ARG A 288 3.74 17.43 42.71
N ARG A 289 4.40 16.90 41.68
CA ARG A 289 5.55 15.96 41.77
C ARG A 289 5.27 14.69 42.59
N THR A 290 4.07 14.10 42.49
CA THR A 290 3.71 12.83 43.16
C THR A 290 3.46 11.68 42.16
N TRP A 291 3.74 10.43 42.55
CA TRP A 291 3.50 9.26 41.66
C TRP A 291 2.03 8.80 41.69
N ALA A 292 1.29 9.21 42.72
CA ALA A 292 -0.11 8.83 42.88
C ALA A 292 -1.00 9.35 41.74
N LEU A 293 -0.86 10.62 41.34
CA LEU A 293 -1.73 11.22 40.31
C LEU A 293 -1.58 10.54 38.94
N PRO A 294 -0.35 10.30 38.40
CA PRO A 294 -0.15 9.52 37.18
C PRO A 294 -0.71 8.09 37.24
N ILE A 295 -0.50 7.38 38.35
CA ILE A 295 -0.92 5.98 38.50
C ILE A 295 -2.45 5.90 38.57
N ILE A 296 -3.08 6.79 39.32
CA ILE A 296 -4.55 6.89 39.41
C ILE A 296 -5.14 7.27 38.05
N GLY A 297 -4.56 8.27 37.36
CA GLY A 297 -5.03 8.68 36.04
C GLY A 297 -4.91 7.58 34.99
N PHE A 298 -3.78 6.85 34.97
CA PHE A 298 -3.59 5.70 34.08
C PHE A 298 -4.55 4.56 34.43
N GLY A 299 -4.68 4.21 35.71
CA GLY A 299 -5.59 3.16 36.19
C GLY A 299 -7.05 3.48 35.86
N LEU A 300 -7.48 4.72 36.06
CA LEU A 300 -8.81 5.21 35.70
C LEU A 300 -9.05 5.09 34.18
N MET A 301 -8.07 5.48 33.37
CA MET A 301 -8.18 5.40 31.91
C MET A 301 -8.31 3.94 31.43
N VAL A 302 -7.45 3.04 31.93
CA VAL A 302 -7.47 1.61 31.55
C VAL A 302 -8.78 0.96 32.00
N LEU A 303 -9.19 1.20 33.26
CA LEU A 303 -10.44 0.67 33.80
C LEU A 303 -11.64 1.17 32.98
N SER A 304 -11.70 2.47 32.68
CA SER A 304 -12.76 3.04 31.86
C SER A 304 -12.75 2.47 30.45
N ALA A 305 -11.58 2.30 29.83
CA ALA A 305 -11.46 1.74 28.49
C ALA A 305 -12.01 0.30 28.42
N VAL A 306 -11.73 -0.54 29.42
CA VAL A 306 -12.24 -1.91 29.48
C VAL A 306 -13.74 -1.93 29.76
N LEU A 307 -14.20 -1.21 30.78
CA LEU A 307 -15.60 -1.25 31.20
C LEU A 307 -16.54 -0.54 30.20
N ILE A 308 -16.20 0.70 29.84
CA ILE A 308 -17.06 1.55 29.00
C ILE A 308 -16.81 1.23 27.53
N GLY A 309 -15.55 1.04 27.12
CA GLY A 309 -15.18 0.80 25.73
C GLY A 309 -15.43 -0.63 25.24
N GLY A 310 -15.33 -1.63 26.12
CA GLY A 310 -15.49 -3.05 25.75
C GLY A 310 -16.74 -3.69 26.34
N LEU A 311 -16.87 -3.68 27.66
CA LEU A 311 -17.92 -4.43 28.36
C LEU A 311 -19.32 -3.87 28.08
N TYR A 312 -19.50 -2.54 28.07
CA TYR A 312 -20.81 -1.93 27.82
C TYR A 312 -21.36 -2.22 26.41
N PRO A 313 -20.62 -1.99 25.30
CA PRO A 313 -21.06 -2.39 23.97
C PRO A 313 -21.36 -3.88 23.86
N PHE A 314 -20.52 -4.74 24.47
CA PHE A 314 -20.74 -6.18 24.49
C PHE A 314 -22.07 -6.57 25.15
N ILE A 315 -22.42 -5.95 26.28
CA ILE A 315 -23.70 -6.19 26.96
C ILE A 315 -24.87 -5.75 26.08
N VAL A 316 -24.80 -4.55 25.49
CA VAL A 316 -25.87 -4.04 24.60
C VAL A 316 -26.04 -4.98 23.40
N GLU A 317 -24.96 -5.40 22.77
CA GLU A 317 -25.00 -6.32 21.64
C GLU A 317 -25.61 -7.68 22.04
N ARG A 318 -25.13 -8.27 23.14
CA ARG A 318 -25.54 -9.62 23.55
C ARG A 318 -26.98 -9.69 24.03
N PHE A 319 -27.45 -8.67 24.77
CA PHE A 319 -28.72 -8.73 25.48
C PHE A 319 -29.81 -7.83 24.89
N GLN A 320 -29.48 -6.79 24.12
CA GLN A 320 -30.48 -5.92 23.48
C GLN A 320 -30.59 -6.12 21.98
N VAL A 321 -29.46 -6.31 21.28
CA VAL A 321 -29.43 -6.39 19.82
C VAL A 321 -29.66 -7.82 19.34
N LYS A 322 -28.82 -8.79 19.73
CA LYS A 322 -28.91 -10.18 19.26
C LYS A 322 -30.31 -10.82 19.43
N PRO A 323 -31.05 -10.59 20.54
CA PRO A 323 -32.39 -11.15 20.68
C PRO A 323 -33.45 -10.57 19.71
N ASN A 324 -33.25 -9.35 19.21
CA ASN A 324 -34.18 -8.67 18.31
C ASN A 324 -33.43 -7.90 17.22
N GLN A 325 -32.51 -8.60 16.55
CA GLN A 325 -31.53 -7.97 15.68
C GLN A 325 -32.18 -7.35 14.45
N GLN A 326 -33.17 -8.03 13.85
CA GLN A 326 -33.89 -7.54 12.68
C GLN A 326 -34.52 -6.16 12.92
N ALA A 327 -35.27 -5.99 14.01
CA ALA A 327 -35.92 -4.71 14.31
C ALA A 327 -34.90 -3.62 14.70
N LYS A 328 -33.81 -3.97 15.37
CA LYS A 328 -32.80 -3.01 15.84
C LYS A 328 -31.86 -2.54 14.74
N GLU A 329 -31.49 -3.43 13.82
CA GLU A 329 -30.55 -3.14 12.74
C GLU A 329 -31.23 -2.69 11.43
N ALA A 330 -32.55 -2.92 11.23
CA ALA A 330 -33.28 -2.58 10.01
C ALA A 330 -32.96 -1.17 9.48
N LYS A 331 -33.07 -0.15 10.33
CA LYS A 331 -32.78 1.24 9.94
C LYS A 331 -31.35 1.46 9.44
N TYR A 332 -30.38 0.74 10.01
CA TYR A 332 -28.96 0.86 9.62
C TYR A 332 -28.68 0.09 8.33
N ILE A 333 -29.34 -1.06 8.16
CA ILE A 333 -29.31 -1.84 6.91
C ILE A 333 -29.93 -1.04 5.77
N ASP A 334 -31.11 -0.44 5.97
CA ASP A 334 -31.79 0.40 4.96
C ASP A 334 -30.89 1.57 4.51
N ARG A 335 -30.21 2.23 5.47
CA ARG A 335 -29.24 3.29 5.18
C ARG A 335 -28.05 2.79 4.36
N ASN A 336 -27.55 1.58 4.66
CA ASN A 336 -26.45 0.98 3.92
C ASN A 336 -26.89 0.59 2.49
N ILE A 337 -28.08 -0.01 2.34
CA ILE A 337 -28.65 -0.35 1.03
C ILE A 337 -28.80 0.91 0.18
N GLU A 338 -29.40 1.97 0.73
CA GLU A 338 -29.59 3.22 0.01
C GLU A 338 -28.25 3.87 -0.37
N ALA A 339 -27.30 3.96 0.57
CA ALA A 339 -25.97 4.51 0.29
C ALA A 339 -25.22 3.70 -0.77
N THR A 340 -25.34 2.37 -0.74
CA THR A 340 -24.73 1.46 -1.74
C THR A 340 -25.38 1.66 -3.10
N ARG A 341 -26.71 1.70 -3.17
CA ARG A 341 -27.44 1.95 -4.41
C ARG A 341 -27.08 3.30 -5.02
N GLN A 342 -26.94 4.34 -4.21
CA GLN A 342 -26.48 5.66 -4.66
C GLN A 342 -25.02 5.62 -5.15
N ALA A 343 -24.12 4.97 -4.39
CA ALA A 343 -22.70 4.88 -4.74
C ALA A 343 -22.44 4.12 -6.06
N TYR A 344 -23.21 3.05 -6.31
CA TYR A 344 -23.15 2.28 -7.56
C TYR A 344 -24.04 2.88 -8.67
N ASN A 345 -24.73 3.99 -8.41
CA ASN A 345 -25.65 4.64 -9.35
C ASN A 345 -26.78 3.71 -9.86
N ILE A 346 -27.37 2.94 -8.96
CA ILE A 346 -28.47 1.99 -9.21
C ILE A 346 -29.72 2.27 -8.37
N ALA A 347 -29.79 3.43 -7.71
CA ALA A 347 -30.92 3.80 -6.86
C ALA A 347 -32.25 3.81 -7.64
N ASP A 348 -32.22 4.31 -8.88
CA ASP A 348 -33.40 4.49 -9.73
C ASP A 348 -33.72 3.28 -10.63
N VAL A 349 -33.07 2.14 -10.41
CA VAL A 349 -33.36 0.92 -11.19
C VAL A 349 -34.76 0.41 -10.83
N GLN A 350 -35.62 0.32 -11.84
CA GLN A 350 -36.96 -0.26 -11.72
C GLN A 350 -36.86 -1.78 -11.91
N THR A 351 -37.31 -2.51 -10.91
CA THR A 351 -37.43 -3.97 -10.99
C THR A 351 -38.82 -4.32 -11.49
N GLU A 352 -38.90 -4.95 -12.66
CA GLU A 352 -40.15 -5.52 -13.17
C GLU A 352 -40.13 -7.04 -12.95
N GLU A 353 -41.01 -7.53 -12.06
CA GLU A 353 -41.28 -8.96 -11.99
C GLU A 353 -42.14 -9.34 -13.20
N TYR A 354 -41.54 -10.07 -14.14
CA TYR A 354 -42.29 -10.67 -15.23
C TYR A 354 -42.62 -12.12 -14.88
N SER A 355 -43.89 -12.47 -14.96
CA SER A 355 -44.32 -13.88 -14.91
C SER A 355 -44.03 -14.48 -16.29
N GLY A 356 -43.03 -15.36 -16.38
CA GLY A 356 -42.78 -16.08 -17.63
C GLY A 356 -44.05 -16.80 -18.10
N SER A 357 -44.62 -16.40 -19.24
CA SER A 357 -45.76 -17.10 -19.85
C SER A 357 -45.24 -18.10 -20.87
N ILE A 358 -45.74 -19.34 -20.80
CA ILE A 358 -45.49 -20.39 -21.80
C ILE A 358 -46.45 -20.30 -23.00
N ASP A 359 -47.46 -19.43 -22.94
CA ASP A 359 -48.33 -19.12 -24.09
C ASP A 359 -47.60 -18.16 -25.04
N LEU A 360 -46.87 -18.75 -25.98
CA LEU A 360 -46.20 -18.04 -27.07
C LEU A 360 -47.25 -17.49 -28.03
N LYS A 361 -47.36 -16.16 -28.16
CA LYS A 361 -48.10 -15.57 -29.29
C LYS A 361 -47.44 -16.02 -30.61
N PRO A 362 -48.22 -16.27 -31.68
CA PRO A 362 -47.64 -16.58 -32.99
C PRO A 362 -46.66 -15.48 -33.42
N GLY A 363 -45.44 -15.85 -33.84
CA GLY A 363 -44.37 -14.93 -34.24
C GLY A 363 -43.38 -14.55 -33.12
N LEU A 364 -43.76 -14.67 -31.84
CA LEU A 364 -42.87 -14.32 -30.71
C LEU A 364 -41.68 -15.29 -30.59
N LYS A 365 -41.80 -16.52 -31.10
CA LYS A 365 -40.69 -17.48 -31.17
C LYS A 365 -39.59 -17.00 -32.12
N ASP A 366 -39.98 -16.45 -33.27
CA ASP A 366 -39.06 -15.92 -34.28
C ASP A 366 -38.46 -14.57 -33.83
N GLU A 367 -39.27 -13.71 -33.19
CA GLU A 367 -38.80 -12.47 -32.57
C GLU A 367 -37.89 -12.73 -31.37
N ALA A 368 -38.20 -13.68 -30.48
CA ALA A 368 -37.35 -14.01 -29.34
C ALA A 368 -36.00 -14.58 -29.77
N SER A 369 -35.96 -15.42 -30.81
CA SER A 369 -34.70 -15.89 -31.40
C SER A 369 -33.84 -14.76 -31.99
N THR A 370 -34.43 -13.60 -32.26
CA THR A 370 -33.74 -12.44 -32.85
C THR A 370 -33.42 -11.35 -31.81
N ALA A 371 -34.29 -11.15 -30.82
CA ALA A 371 -34.23 -10.05 -29.85
C ALA A 371 -33.51 -10.44 -28.54
N ALA A 372 -33.63 -11.70 -28.12
CA ALA A 372 -32.93 -12.20 -26.94
C ALA A 372 -31.61 -12.82 -27.40
N SER A 373 -30.54 -12.02 -27.40
CA SER A 373 -29.18 -12.51 -27.58
C SER A 373 -28.75 -13.30 -26.33
N VAL A 374 -29.40 -14.43 -26.08
CA VAL A 374 -29.13 -15.28 -24.92
C VAL A 374 -27.80 -15.97 -25.18
N ARG A 375 -26.77 -15.56 -24.44
CA ARG A 375 -25.45 -16.17 -24.53
C ARG A 375 -25.54 -17.63 -24.12
N LEU A 376 -25.27 -18.52 -25.06
CA LEU A 376 -25.12 -19.96 -24.84
C LEU A 376 -23.71 -20.31 -24.33
N MET A 377 -22.74 -19.42 -24.58
CA MET A 377 -21.34 -19.61 -24.27
C MET A 377 -20.96 -18.96 -22.93
N ASP A 378 -20.60 -19.73 -21.92
CA ASP A 378 -20.11 -19.17 -20.66
C ASP A 378 -18.62 -18.76 -20.78
N PRO A 379 -18.29 -17.46 -20.68
CA PRO A 379 -16.90 -16.97 -20.77
C PRO A 379 -15.96 -17.57 -19.71
N ASN A 380 -16.49 -18.04 -18.57
CA ASN A 380 -15.69 -18.66 -17.52
C ASN A 380 -15.31 -20.11 -17.82
N ILE A 381 -15.95 -20.74 -18.82
CA ILE A 381 -15.80 -22.18 -19.11
C ILE A 381 -15.08 -22.43 -20.44
N VAL A 382 -15.27 -21.57 -21.45
CA VAL A 382 -14.82 -21.87 -22.84
C VAL A 382 -13.34 -21.57 -23.13
N GLY A 383 -12.61 -20.98 -22.18
CA GLY A 383 -11.18 -20.68 -22.31
C GLY A 383 -10.31 -21.86 -22.81
N PRO A 384 -10.44 -23.08 -22.25
CA PRO A 384 -9.70 -24.26 -22.73
C PRO A 384 -10.00 -24.63 -24.18
N THR A 385 -11.23 -24.40 -24.66
CA THR A 385 -11.60 -24.67 -26.06
C THR A 385 -10.98 -23.63 -27.01
N PHE A 386 -10.95 -22.36 -26.62
CA PHE A 386 -10.19 -21.32 -27.35
C PHE A 386 -8.70 -21.67 -27.39
N GLN A 387 -8.13 -22.07 -26.26
CA GLN A 387 -6.75 -22.53 -26.20
C GLN A 387 -6.49 -23.70 -27.16
N GLN A 388 -7.32 -24.74 -27.12
CA GLN A 388 -7.10 -25.92 -27.96
C GLN A 388 -7.23 -25.62 -29.46
N LEU A 389 -8.24 -24.83 -29.84
CA LEU A 389 -8.58 -24.62 -31.26
C LEU A 389 -7.83 -23.45 -31.89
N GLN A 390 -7.44 -22.45 -31.11
CA GLN A 390 -7.02 -21.14 -31.62
C GLN A 390 -5.64 -20.68 -31.09
N GLN A 391 -4.98 -21.47 -30.24
CA GLN A 391 -3.60 -21.18 -29.80
C GLN A 391 -2.61 -21.25 -30.97
N LEU A 392 -2.75 -22.24 -31.86
CA LEU A 392 -1.91 -22.53 -33.04
C LEU A 392 -0.43 -22.86 -32.77
N ARG A 393 0.18 -22.25 -31.75
CA ARG A 393 1.57 -22.41 -31.32
C ARG A 393 1.68 -22.33 -29.81
N GLN A 394 2.56 -23.14 -29.23
CA GLN A 394 2.66 -23.26 -27.77
C GLN A 394 2.98 -21.93 -27.06
N TYR A 395 3.72 -21.02 -27.73
CA TYR A 395 4.08 -19.70 -27.23
C TYR A 395 2.94 -18.68 -27.23
N TYR A 396 1.75 -19.03 -27.73
CA TYR A 396 0.54 -18.24 -27.53
C TYR A 396 -0.33 -18.84 -26.43
N GLY A 397 -1.24 -18.04 -25.89
CA GLY A 397 -2.33 -18.54 -25.07
C GLY A 397 -3.38 -17.50 -24.78
N PHE A 398 -4.46 -17.96 -24.15
CA PHE A 398 -5.60 -17.13 -23.75
C PHE A 398 -5.74 -17.12 -22.23
N ASN A 399 -6.51 -16.17 -21.72
CA ASN A 399 -6.89 -16.15 -20.32
C ASN A 399 -7.83 -17.30 -19.96
N THR A 400 -7.91 -17.62 -18.67
CA THR A 400 -8.80 -18.67 -18.16
C THR A 400 -10.27 -18.25 -18.25
N THR A 401 -10.54 -16.99 -17.92
CA THR A 401 -11.83 -16.33 -18.12
C THR A 401 -11.72 -15.45 -19.36
N LEU A 402 -12.68 -15.57 -20.27
CA LEU A 402 -12.73 -14.76 -21.47
C LEU A 402 -13.61 -13.52 -21.25
N ASP A 403 -13.44 -12.54 -22.13
CA ASP A 403 -14.21 -11.31 -22.08
C ASP A 403 -15.47 -11.40 -22.93
N VAL A 404 -16.36 -10.45 -22.67
CA VAL A 404 -17.68 -10.38 -23.28
C VAL A 404 -17.88 -8.97 -23.79
N ASP A 405 -18.28 -8.87 -25.06
CA ASP A 405 -18.64 -7.60 -25.66
C ASP A 405 -19.76 -7.78 -26.71
N ARG A 406 -20.15 -6.69 -27.37
CA ARG A 406 -21.12 -6.70 -28.47
C ARG A 406 -20.55 -6.00 -29.69
N TYR A 407 -20.55 -6.68 -30.82
CA TYR A 407 -20.05 -6.14 -32.09
C TYR A 407 -21.14 -6.11 -33.16
N VAL A 408 -21.07 -5.11 -34.04
CA VAL A 408 -21.95 -5.04 -35.22
C VAL A 408 -21.31 -5.85 -36.34
N VAL A 409 -21.93 -6.97 -36.69
CA VAL A 409 -21.49 -7.87 -37.77
C VAL A 409 -22.65 -8.06 -38.73
N ASP A 410 -22.42 -7.83 -40.02
CA ASP A 410 -23.46 -7.87 -41.07
C ASP A 410 -24.68 -6.96 -40.79
N GLY A 411 -24.46 -5.82 -40.11
CA GLY A 411 -25.50 -4.86 -39.77
C GLY A 411 -26.34 -5.22 -38.53
N ALA A 412 -26.06 -6.34 -37.86
CA ALA A 412 -26.71 -6.76 -36.63
C ALA A 412 -25.74 -6.78 -35.44
N THR A 413 -26.21 -6.31 -34.27
CA THR A 413 -25.45 -6.41 -33.02
C THR A 413 -25.45 -7.85 -32.54
N LYS A 414 -24.27 -8.46 -32.43
CA LYS A 414 -24.08 -9.82 -31.93
C LYS A 414 -23.37 -9.79 -30.57
N ASP A 415 -23.84 -10.63 -29.64
CA ASP A 415 -23.09 -10.94 -28.42
C ASP A 415 -21.88 -11.79 -28.77
N THR A 416 -20.72 -11.41 -28.25
CA THR A 416 -19.44 -11.96 -28.62
C THR A 416 -18.64 -12.33 -27.38
N VAL A 417 -18.16 -13.57 -27.34
CA VAL A 417 -17.10 -13.98 -26.41
C VAL A 417 -15.77 -13.75 -27.12
N ILE A 418 -14.92 -12.91 -26.53
CA ILE A 418 -13.70 -12.42 -27.16
C ILE A 418 -12.49 -12.69 -26.27
N ALA A 419 -11.35 -12.94 -26.91
CA ALA A 419 -10.08 -13.11 -26.23
C ALA A 419 -8.93 -12.63 -27.11
N LEU A 420 -7.89 -12.11 -26.46
CA LEU A 420 -6.62 -11.78 -27.09
C LEU A 420 -5.72 -13.02 -27.12
N ARG A 421 -5.11 -13.29 -28.28
CA ARG A 421 -4.06 -14.32 -28.37
C ARG A 421 -2.76 -13.73 -27.87
N GLU A 422 -2.55 -13.84 -26.57
CA GLU A 422 -1.38 -13.27 -25.90
C GLU A 422 -0.17 -14.20 -25.92
N LEU A 423 1.01 -13.63 -25.68
CA LEU A 423 2.22 -14.41 -25.53
C LEU A 423 2.19 -15.20 -24.21
N ASN A 424 2.57 -16.48 -24.30
CA ASN A 424 2.80 -17.37 -23.17
C ASN A 424 4.30 -17.71 -23.08
N PRO A 425 5.08 -17.03 -22.20
CA PRO A 425 6.51 -17.26 -22.05
C PRO A 425 6.88 -18.70 -21.63
N ASN A 426 5.94 -19.41 -20.99
CA ASN A 426 6.14 -20.80 -20.55
C ASN A 426 5.70 -21.83 -21.62
N GLY A 427 5.33 -21.35 -22.80
CA GLY A 427 4.75 -22.11 -23.91
C GLY A 427 5.73 -22.89 -24.76
N GLY A 428 6.68 -23.63 -24.17
CA GLY A 428 7.54 -24.56 -24.91
C GLY A 428 8.73 -23.95 -25.66
N GLN A 429 8.99 -22.66 -25.50
CA GLN A 429 10.22 -22.02 -26.01
C GLN A 429 11.40 -22.26 -25.07
N THR A 430 12.61 -22.35 -25.64
CA THR A 430 13.84 -22.34 -24.83
C THR A 430 13.94 -21.00 -24.12
N ARG A 431 13.78 -21.00 -22.80
CA ARG A 431 13.84 -19.78 -21.99
C ARG A 431 15.27 -19.27 -21.90
N ASN A 432 15.47 -18.07 -22.41
CA ASN A 432 16.68 -17.28 -22.22
C ASN A 432 16.32 -15.80 -22.42
N TRP A 433 17.17 -14.90 -21.94
CA TRP A 433 16.90 -13.47 -21.96
C TRP A 433 16.57 -12.92 -23.37
N VAL A 434 17.29 -13.38 -24.40
CA VAL A 434 17.06 -12.96 -25.79
C VAL A 434 15.66 -13.38 -26.26
N ASN A 435 15.27 -14.63 -26.02
CA ASN A 435 13.95 -15.13 -26.40
C ASN A 435 12.83 -14.41 -25.63
N ASP A 436 12.99 -14.28 -24.31
CA ASP A 436 11.94 -13.77 -23.42
C ASP A 436 11.73 -12.25 -23.57
N HIS A 437 12.76 -11.48 -23.96
CA HIS A 437 12.70 -10.01 -23.98
C HIS A 437 12.93 -9.36 -25.35
N THR A 438 13.47 -10.05 -26.36
CA THR A 438 13.78 -9.43 -27.68
C THR A 438 13.17 -10.13 -28.88
N LYS A 439 12.87 -11.43 -28.79
CA LYS A 439 12.24 -12.18 -29.89
C LYS A 439 10.74 -12.36 -29.70
N TYR A 440 10.33 -12.94 -28.58
CA TYR A 440 8.93 -13.15 -28.26
C TYR A 440 8.45 -11.96 -27.44
N THR A 441 8.04 -10.88 -28.12
CA THR A 441 7.75 -9.58 -27.49
C THR A 441 6.27 -9.24 -27.42
N HIS A 442 5.42 -9.92 -28.21
CA HIS A 442 4.01 -9.61 -28.32
C HIS A 442 3.14 -10.84 -28.62
N GLY A 443 1.87 -10.74 -28.24
CA GLY A 443 0.80 -11.60 -28.74
C GLY A 443 0.32 -11.18 -30.13
N TYR A 444 -0.57 -11.96 -30.75
CA TYR A 444 -1.05 -11.67 -32.11
C TYR A 444 -2.52 -12.02 -32.34
N GLY A 445 -3.34 -10.98 -32.51
CA GLY A 445 -4.70 -11.05 -33.01
C GLY A 445 -5.76 -11.25 -31.93
N VAL A 446 -6.98 -10.89 -32.30
CA VAL A 446 -8.21 -11.20 -31.57
C VAL A 446 -8.76 -12.53 -32.05
N VAL A 447 -9.32 -13.30 -31.13
CA VAL A 447 -10.18 -14.45 -31.42
C VAL A 447 -11.54 -14.17 -30.82
N ALA A 448 -12.58 -14.26 -31.64
CA ALA A 448 -13.94 -13.94 -31.24
C ALA A 448 -14.91 -15.02 -31.71
N ALA A 449 -15.84 -15.39 -30.83
CA ALA A 449 -16.91 -16.33 -31.13
C ALA A 449 -18.28 -15.72 -30.86
N GLU A 450 -19.27 -16.08 -31.67
CA GLU A 450 -20.66 -15.70 -31.44
C GLU A 450 -21.13 -16.32 -30.13
N GLY A 451 -21.52 -15.49 -29.16
CA GLY A 451 -21.96 -15.95 -27.84
C GLY A 451 -23.29 -16.73 -27.90
N THR A 452 -24.09 -16.51 -28.94
CA THR A 452 -25.41 -17.11 -29.13
C THR A 452 -25.42 -18.32 -30.06
N LYS A 453 -24.30 -18.65 -30.70
CA LYS A 453 -24.22 -19.79 -31.62
C LYS A 453 -23.17 -20.79 -31.18
N VAL A 454 -23.43 -22.03 -31.55
CA VAL A 454 -22.60 -23.16 -31.20
C VAL A 454 -22.41 -24.00 -32.47
N ALA A 455 -21.17 -24.22 -32.84
CA ALA A 455 -20.79 -25.09 -33.94
C ALA A 455 -21.09 -26.57 -33.60
N PRO A 456 -21.01 -27.50 -34.57
CA PRO A 456 -21.14 -28.93 -34.29
C PRO A 456 -20.24 -29.39 -33.13
N GLU A 457 -20.69 -30.40 -32.39
CA GLU A 457 -19.99 -30.94 -31.22
C GLU A 457 -19.89 -29.99 -30.00
N GLY A 458 -20.67 -28.90 -29.98
CA GLY A 458 -20.72 -28.00 -28.83
C GLY A 458 -19.59 -26.96 -28.79
N ARG A 459 -18.87 -26.77 -29.91
CA ARG A 459 -17.71 -25.86 -29.97
C ARG A 459 -18.15 -24.41 -30.24
N PRO A 460 -17.32 -23.41 -29.86
CA PRO A 460 -17.54 -22.03 -30.25
C PRO A 460 -17.65 -21.84 -31.76
N GLU A 461 -18.64 -21.09 -32.22
CA GLU A 461 -18.70 -20.62 -33.61
C GLU A 461 -17.89 -19.32 -33.73
N PHE A 462 -16.64 -19.44 -34.20
CA PHE A 462 -15.74 -18.30 -34.33
C PHE A 462 -16.11 -17.40 -35.50
N MET A 463 -16.21 -16.10 -35.23
CA MET A 463 -16.33 -15.04 -36.23
C MET A 463 -14.95 -14.49 -36.64
N ASP A 464 -14.03 -14.39 -35.69
CA ASP A 464 -12.62 -14.10 -35.92
C ASP A 464 -11.78 -15.23 -35.35
N LYS A 465 -10.97 -15.83 -36.22
CA LYS A 465 -10.18 -17.03 -35.94
C LYS A 465 -8.89 -17.02 -36.71
N ASP A 466 -8.04 -17.94 -36.30
CA ASP A 466 -6.73 -18.22 -36.85
C ASP A 466 -5.86 -16.95 -36.83
N ILE A 467 -4.86 -16.87 -37.70
CA ILE A 467 -4.04 -15.67 -37.85
C ILE A 467 -4.60 -14.88 -39.00
N THR A 468 -5.02 -13.64 -38.72
CA THR A 468 -5.49 -12.66 -39.72
C THR A 468 -4.40 -11.61 -39.94
N PRO A 469 -3.56 -11.75 -40.99
CA PRO A 469 -2.55 -10.74 -41.28
C PRO A 469 -3.19 -9.37 -41.44
N ASN A 470 -2.59 -8.35 -40.84
CA ASN A 470 -3.07 -6.96 -40.80
C ASN A 470 -4.39 -6.75 -40.04
N GLY A 471 -4.80 -7.71 -39.20
CA GLY A 471 -6.02 -7.62 -38.40
C GLY A 471 -7.28 -7.49 -39.25
N SER A 472 -7.30 -8.11 -40.43
CA SER A 472 -8.41 -8.02 -41.40
C SER A 472 -9.52 -9.04 -41.10
N GLY A 473 -10.12 -8.89 -39.92
CA GLY A 473 -11.12 -9.81 -39.39
C GLY A 473 -12.57 -9.43 -39.70
N THR A 474 -13.50 -10.26 -39.25
CA THR A 474 -14.95 -9.96 -39.24
C THR A 474 -15.26 -8.75 -38.36
N LEU A 475 -14.43 -8.48 -37.35
CA LEU A 475 -14.53 -7.31 -36.48
C LEU A 475 -13.95 -6.01 -37.08
N GLY A 476 -13.54 -6.03 -38.35
CA GLY A 476 -12.92 -4.90 -39.03
C GLY A 476 -11.40 -4.89 -38.91
N TYR A 477 -10.77 -3.79 -39.35
CA TYR A 477 -9.31 -3.62 -39.34
C TYR A 477 -8.80 -3.11 -37.99
N TYR A 478 -7.80 -3.78 -37.43
CA TYR A 478 -7.12 -3.38 -36.19
C TYR A 478 -5.62 -3.71 -36.25
N GLU A 479 -4.83 -3.12 -35.34
CA GLU A 479 -3.43 -3.54 -35.14
C GLU A 479 -3.41 -4.87 -34.39
N PRO A 480 -2.99 -5.99 -35.01
CA PRO A 480 -3.08 -7.31 -34.38
C PRO A 480 -2.03 -7.54 -33.29
N ARG A 481 -0.95 -6.74 -33.22
CA ARG A 481 0.17 -7.00 -32.30
C ARG A 481 -0.12 -6.50 -30.89
N ILE A 482 -0.09 -7.42 -29.93
CA ILE A 482 -0.46 -7.16 -28.54
C ILE A 482 0.82 -7.09 -27.69
N TYR A 483 1.38 -5.89 -27.53
CA TYR A 483 2.54 -5.64 -26.68
C TYR A 483 2.19 -5.41 -25.20
N PHE A 484 0.93 -5.05 -24.94
CA PHE A 484 0.40 -4.84 -23.59
C PHE A 484 -0.79 -5.79 -23.41
N GLY A 485 -0.55 -6.90 -22.72
CA GLY A 485 -1.55 -7.92 -22.43
C GLY A 485 -1.57 -8.27 -20.94
N GLU A 486 -2.53 -9.08 -20.53
CA GLU A 486 -2.72 -9.50 -19.14
C GLU A 486 -1.77 -10.64 -18.73
N LYS A 487 -1.30 -11.45 -19.69
CA LYS A 487 -0.40 -12.59 -19.48
C LYS A 487 1.07 -12.21 -19.52
N THR A 488 1.41 -11.12 -20.21
CA THR A 488 2.80 -10.63 -20.30
C THR A 488 3.09 -9.68 -19.15
N THR A 489 3.70 -10.20 -18.08
CA THR A 489 4.00 -9.44 -16.85
C THR A 489 5.42 -8.88 -16.80
N GLU A 490 6.26 -9.21 -17.77
CA GLU A 490 7.65 -8.77 -17.85
C GLU A 490 7.84 -7.72 -18.96
N TYR A 491 8.99 -7.05 -18.96
CA TYR A 491 9.31 -6.04 -19.98
C TYR A 491 9.69 -6.70 -21.30
N SER A 492 9.47 -6.00 -22.41
CA SER A 492 10.00 -6.37 -23.73
C SER A 492 10.80 -5.21 -24.31
N ILE A 493 11.88 -5.55 -25.00
CA ILE A 493 12.69 -4.62 -25.78
C ILE A 493 12.33 -4.83 -27.23
N VAL A 494 11.83 -3.77 -27.84
CA VAL A 494 11.17 -3.82 -29.15
C VAL A 494 11.72 -2.73 -30.05
N GLY A 495 11.55 -2.94 -31.35
CA GLY A 495 12.09 -2.06 -32.37
C GLY A 495 13.59 -2.28 -32.56
N ALA A 496 14.16 -1.62 -33.57
CA ALA A 496 15.56 -1.80 -33.91
C ALA A 496 16.11 -0.57 -34.64
N PRO A 497 17.45 -0.33 -34.62
CA PRO A 497 18.06 0.75 -35.38
C PRO A 497 17.75 0.64 -36.88
N GLN A 498 17.69 1.79 -37.57
CA GLN A 498 17.40 1.81 -39.00
C GLN A 498 18.42 0.97 -39.79
N GLY A 499 17.92 0.05 -40.63
CA GLY A 499 18.73 -0.84 -41.46
C GLY A 499 19.10 -2.18 -40.80
N THR A 500 18.66 -2.45 -39.58
CA THR A 500 18.76 -3.78 -38.96
C THR A 500 17.64 -4.70 -39.44
N ALA A 501 17.93 -6.00 -39.51
CA ALA A 501 16.93 -6.99 -39.89
C ALA A 501 15.93 -7.21 -38.74
N PRO A 502 14.62 -7.40 -39.03
CA PRO A 502 13.63 -7.69 -38.00
C PRO A 502 13.94 -8.96 -37.21
N THR A 503 13.77 -8.90 -35.89
CA THR A 503 14.11 -9.99 -34.95
C THR A 503 12.91 -10.47 -34.13
N GLU A 504 11.87 -9.65 -34.00
CA GLU A 504 10.66 -9.99 -33.23
C GLU A 504 9.85 -11.02 -34.02
N VAL A 505 9.43 -12.09 -33.36
CA VAL A 505 8.57 -13.12 -33.96
C VAL A 505 7.15 -12.58 -34.04
N ASP A 506 6.61 -12.47 -35.26
CA ASP A 506 5.29 -11.90 -35.51
C ASP A 506 4.22 -13.01 -35.47
N TYR A 507 4.20 -13.88 -36.48
CA TYR A 507 3.27 -15.02 -36.57
C TYR A 507 3.84 -16.16 -37.44
N PRO A 508 3.39 -17.42 -37.24
CA PRO A 508 3.83 -18.55 -38.05
C PRO A 508 3.35 -18.45 -39.51
N THR A 509 4.22 -18.81 -40.47
CA THR A 509 3.90 -18.83 -41.91
C THR A 509 4.45 -20.10 -42.56
N THR A 510 3.85 -20.53 -43.68
CA THR A 510 4.33 -21.66 -44.49
C THR A 510 5.28 -21.25 -45.60
N ASN A 511 5.43 -19.94 -45.86
CA ASN A 511 6.12 -19.44 -47.05
C ASN A 511 7.59 -19.05 -46.81
N ASP A 512 8.04 -19.01 -45.55
CA ASP A 512 9.43 -18.68 -45.20
C ASP A 512 10.24 -19.92 -44.81
N GLN A 513 11.54 -19.88 -45.11
CA GLN A 513 12.52 -20.93 -44.77
C GLN A 513 12.61 -21.20 -43.26
N SER A 514 12.25 -20.21 -42.43
CA SER A 514 12.18 -20.30 -40.96
C SER A 514 10.81 -20.75 -40.42
N GLY A 515 9.77 -20.77 -41.25
CA GLY A 515 8.39 -21.03 -40.83
C GLY A 515 7.74 -19.94 -39.95
N GLN A 516 8.34 -18.75 -39.86
CA GLN A 516 7.88 -17.62 -39.04
C GLN A 516 8.11 -16.28 -39.75
N GLN A 517 7.09 -15.42 -39.72
CA GLN A 517 7.22 -14.00 -40.08
C GLN A 517 7.87 -13.24 -38.92
N VAL A 518 8.64 -12.21 -39.27
CA VAL A 518 9.33 -11.35 -38.32
C VAL A 518 8.90 -9.90 -38.49
N TYR A 519 8.95 -9.14 -37.40
CA TYR A 519 8.52 -7.75 -37.35
C TYR A 519 9.52 -6.88 -36.58
N THR A 520 9.44 -5.57 -36.83
CA THR A 520 10.14 -4.55 -36.06
C THR A 520 9.09 -3.57 -35.56
N TYR A 521 8.99 -3.41 -34.24
CA TYR A 521 8.06 -2.46 -33.67
C TYR A 521 8.26 -1.05 -34.24
N THR A 522 7.17 -0.45 -34.72
CA THR A 522 7.12 0.89 -35.31
C THR A 522 6.20 1.84 -34.53
N GLY A 523 5.61 1.38 -33.43
CA GLY A 523 4.73 2.21 -32.61
C GLY A 523 5.50 3.20 -31.74
N ASP A 524 4.77 4.16 -31.17
CA ASP A 524 5.33 5.21 -30.28
C ASP A 524 5.26 4.83 -28.79
N GLY A 525 4.76 3.63 -28.47
CA GLY A 525 4.59 3.14 -27.10
C GLY A 525 5.90 2.68 -26.47
N GLY A 526 5.97 2.78 -25.13
CA GLY A 526 7.15 2.36 -24.37
C GLY A 526 8.17 3.49 -24.15
N VAL A 527 9.38 3.13 -23.72
CA VAL A 527 10.44 4.10 -23.39
C VAL A 527 11.61 3.95 -24.35
N PRO A 528 12.10 5.04 -24.98
CA PRO A 528 13.27 4.95 -25.87
C PRO A 528 14.54 4.61 -25.09
N ILE A 529 15.12 3.44 -25.37
CA ILE A 529 16.36 2.96 -24.72
C ILE A 529 17.62 3.11 -25.58
N GLY A 530 17.53 3.65 -26.80
CA GLY A 530 18.60 3.61 -27.80
C GLY A 530 19.94 4.27 -27.42
N SER A 531 19.99 5.09 -26.36
CA SER A 531 21.25 5.66 -25.85
C SER A 531 21.95 4.72 -24.87
N THR A 532 23.29 4.66 -24.89
CA THR A 532 24.08 3.87 -23.93
C THR A 532 23.75 4.21 -22.46
N PHE A 533 23.42 5.47 -22.19
CA PHE A 533 22.99 5.91 -20.87
C PHE A 533 21.66 5.28 -20.44
N ASN A 534 20.63 5.32 -21.29
CA ASN A 534 19.34 4.68 -20.98
C ASN A 534 19.50 3.16 -20.89
N LYS A 535 20.32 2.53 -21.75
CA LYS A 535 20.65 1.11 -21.63
C LYS A 535 21.23 0.79 -20.24
N LEU A 536 22.19 1.58 -19.74
CA LEU A 536 22.77 1.38 -18.40
C LEU A 536 21.75 1.58 -17.28
N VAL A 537 20.86 2.58 -17.40
CA VAL A 537 19.78 2.81 -16.45
C VAL A 537 18.82 1.61 -16.38
N PHE A 538 18.34 1.12 -17.53
CA PHE A 538 17.43 -0.01 -17.58
C PHE A 538 18.10 -1.33 -17.20
N ALA A 539 19.37 -1.52 -17.55
CA ALA A 539 20.19 -2.64 -17.05
C ALA A 539 20.27 -2.63 -15.52
N THR A 540 20.37 -1.46 -14.90
CA THR A 540 20.37 -1.33 -13.44
C THR A 540 18.99 -1.58 -12.84
N LYS A 541 17.93 -1.02 -13.44
CA LYS A 541 16.54 -1.16 -12.97
C LYS A 541 16.06 -2.62 -12.99
N PHE A 542 16.32 -3.32 -14.09
CA PHE A 542 15.94 -4.72 -14.26
C PHE A 542 16.99 -5.70 -13.75
N ALA A 543 18.11 -5.19 -13.21
CA ALA A 543 19.26 -5.99 -12.77
C ALA A 543 19.78 -6.96 -13.85
N GLU A 544 19.80 -6.50 -15.10
CA GLU A 544 20.03 -7.33 -16.28
C GLU A 544 21.08 -6.72 -17.22
N GLY A 545 22.28 -7.30 -17.21
CA GLY A 545 23.43 -6.80 -17.96
C GLY A 545 23.30 -6.95 -19.48
N ASN A 546 22.47 -7.90 -19.94
CA ASN A 546 22.26 -8.12 -21.37
C ASN A 546 21.63 -6.90 -22.07
N ILE A 547 20.89 -6.05 -21.35
CA ILE A 547 20.36 -4.78 -21.87
C ILE A 547 21.48 -3.85 -22.38
N LEU A 548 22.65 -3.88 -21.73
CA LEU A 548 23.79 -3.05 -22.10
C LEU A 548 24.67 -3.72 -23.16
N LEU A 549 24.84 -5.04 -23.06
CA LEU A 549 25.81 -5.81 -23.84
C LEU A 549 25.24 -6.36 -25.16
N SER A 550 23.91 -6.40 -25.28
CA SER A 550 23.28 -6.90 -26.49
C SER A 550 23.23 -5.82 -27.58
N ASP A 551 23.67 -6.23 -28.78
CA ASP A 551 23.54 -5.49 -30.03
C ASP A 551 22.20 -5.76 -30.75
N SER A 552 21.35 -6.60 -30.12
CA SER A 552 20.02 -6.97 -30.65
C SER A 552 19.01 -5.82 -30.56
#